data_AF-A0A0F9D678-F1
#
_entry.id   AF-A0A0F9D678-F1
#
_cell.length_a   1.000
_cell.length_b   1.000
_cell.length_c   1.000
_cell.angle_alpha   90.00
_cell.angle_beta   90.00
_cell.angle_gamma   90.00
#
_symmetry.space_group_name_H-M   'P 1'
#
loop_
_entity.id
_entity.type
_entity.pdbx_description
1 polymer ?
#
loop_
_entity_poly.entity_id
_entity_poly.type
_entity_poly.pdbx_seq_one_letter_code
_entity_poly.pdbx_strand_id
1 'polypeptide(L)'
;SLKIQKRLGKKIETAEGLMFLAEDLEVSGNYDKSIEIFEEASELFKELGKLIKIKDITKEISRLREFSKTMIEEEYLLNMYHVDKY
;
A
#
# COMPACT_ATOMS: atom_id res chain seq x y z
N SER A 1 -28.94 -17.64 -0.68
CA SER A 1 -28.77 -17.10 -2.05
C SER A 1 -27.32 -17.30 -2.51
N LEU A 2 -27.09 -18.20 -3.46
CA LEU A 2 -25.75 -18.55 -3.97
C LEU A 2 -25.07 -17.40 -4.73
N LYS A 3 -25.85 -16.57 -5.45
CA LYS A 3 -25.33 -15.42 -6.21
C LYS A 3 -24.65 -14.38 -5.31
N ILE A 4 -25.24 -14.14 -4.13
CA ILE A 4 -24.69 -13.18 -3.15
C ILE A 4 -23.37 -13.72 -2.58
N GLN A 5 -23.33 -14.99 -2.19
CA GLN A 5 -22.11 -15.62 -1.68
C GLN A 5 -20.98 -15.58 -2.72
N LYS A 6 -21.26 -15.90 -3.99
CA LYS A 6 -20.28 -15.78 -5.08
C LYS A 6 -19.74 -14.36 -5.24
N ARG A 7 -20.60 -13.35 -5.18
CA ARG A 7 -20.18 -11.94 -5.31
C ARG A 7 -19.31 -11.50 -4.12
N LEU A 8 -19.67 -11.89 -2.90
CA LEU A 8 -18.87 -11.60 -1.71
C LEU A 8 -17.51 -12.30 -1.76
N GLY A 9 -17.48 -13.58 -2.16
CA GLY A 9 -16.24 -14.34 -2.34
C GLY A 9 -15.29 -13.66 -3.32
N LYS A 10 -15.79 -13.27 -4.50
CA LYS A 10 -14.99 -12.53 -5.48
C LYS A 10 -14.40 -11.23 -4.93
N LYS A 11 -15.17 -10.46 -4.16
CA LYS A 11 -14.67 -9.21 -3.56
C LYS A 11 -13.55 -9.48 -2.54
N ILE A 12 -13.67 -10.55 -1.75
CA ILE A 12 -12.64 -10.95 -0.79
C ILE A 12 -11.36 -11.32 -1.55
N GLU A 13 -11.46 -12.18 -2.56
CA GLU A 13 -10.33 -12.61 -3.39
C GLU A 13 -9.66 -11.41 -4.08
N THR A 14 -10.44 -10.46 -4.61
CA THR A 14 -9.89 -9.23 -5.21
C THR A 14 -9.15 -8.38 -4.17
N ALA A 15 -9.74 -8.16 -3.00
CA ALA A 15 -9.10 -7.36 -1.95
C ALA A 15 -7.78 -8.00 -1.45
N GLU A 16 -7.75 -9.32 -1.32
CA GLU A 16 -6.53 -10.06 -0.96
C GLU A 16 -5.47 -10.01 -2.08
N GLY A 17 -5.88 -10.10 -3.34
CA GLY A 17 -4.98 -9.93 -4.48
C GLY A 17 -4.34 -8.53 -4.53
N LEU A 18 -5.12 -7.49 -4.24
CA LEU A 18 -4.60 -6.11 -4.16
C LEU A 18 -3.59 -5.95 -3.02
N MET A 19 -3.79 -6.58 -1.86
CA MET A 19 -2.80 -6.56 -0.77
C MET A 19 -1.44 -7.09 -1.23
N PHE A 20 -1.42 -8.25 -1.90
CA PHE A 20 -0.17 -8.82 -2.41
C PHE A 20 0.49 -7.94 -3.48
N LEU A 21 -0.32 -7.30 -4.33
CA LEU A 21 0.20 -6.38 -5.33
C LEU A 21 0.82 -5.13 -4.69
N ALA A 22 0.20 -4.59 -3.64
CA ALA A 22 0.77 -3.45 -2.92
C ALA A 22 2.11 -3.80 -2.26
N GLU A 23 2.22 -5.00 -1.67
CA GLU A 23 3.47 -5.51 -1.10
C GLU A 23 4.56 -5.68 -2.18
N ASP A 24 4.22 -6.22 -3.36
CA ASP A 24 5.16 -6.36 -4.49
C ASP A 24 5.64 -5.00 -5.03
N LEU A 25 4.73 -4.02 -5.09
CA LEU A 25 5.06 -2.64 -5.47
C LEU A 25 5.98 -1.96 -4.46
N GLU A 26 5.77 -2.19 -3.16
CA GLU A 26 6.68 -1.72 -2.11
C GLU A 26 8.09 -2.31 -2.31
N VAL A 27 8.20 -3.63 -2.49
CA VAL A 27 9.49 -4.30 -2.72
C VAL A 27 10.19 -3.75 -3.97
N SER A 28 9.41 -3.36 -4.98
CA SER A 28 9.91 -2.73 -6.21
C SER A 28 10.24 -1.24 -6.06
N GLY A 29 10.07 -0.65 -4.87
CA GLY A 29 10.33 0.75 -4.57
C GLY A 29 9.24 1.72 -5.07
N ASN A 30 8.12 1.21 -5.59
CA ASN A 30 7.02 2.02 -6.09
C ASN A 30 6.01 2.31 -4.98
N TYR A 31 6.44 3.10 -3.99
CA TYR A 31 5.69 3.36 -2.76
C TYR A 31 4.37 4.09 -3.01
N ASP A 32 4.34 5.07 -3.92
CA ASP A 32 3.11 5.82 -4.23
C ASP A 32 2.03 4.89 -4.79
N LYS A 33 2.40 4.03 -5.74
CA LYS A 33 1.48 3.06 -6.32
C LYS A 33 1.09 1.97 -5.31
N SER A 34 2.00 1.54 -4.44
CA SER A 34 1.70 0.62 -3.34
C SER A 34 0.59 1.19 -2.44
N ILE A 35 0.69 2.48 -2.08
CA ILE A 35 -0.33 3.19 -1.28
C ILE A 35 -1.67 3.23 -2.02
N GLU A 36 -1.70 3.57 -3.31
CA GLU A 36 -2.94 3.59 -4.11
C GLU A 36 -3.64 2.22 -4.13
N ILE A 37 -2.88 1.14 -4.32
CA ILE A 37 -3.41 -0.22 -4.34
C ILE A 37 -3.90 -0.64 -2.95
N PHE A 38 -3.21 -0.25 -1.88
CA PHE A 38 -3.68 -0.45 -0.51
C PHE A 38 -5.01 0.29 -0.25
N GLU A 39 -5.16 1.52 -0.73
CA GLU A 39 -6.41 2.28 -0.62
C GLU A 39 -7.57 1.60 -1.37
N GLU A 40 -7.33 1.04 -2.56
CA GLU A 40 -8.33 0.25 -3.30
C GLU A 40 -8.75 -1.02 -2.52
N ALA A 41 -7.78 -1.76 -1.97
CA ALA A 41 -8.06 -2.92 -1.12
C ALA A 41 -8.89 -2.55 0.11
N SER A 42 -8.59 -1.40 0.71
CA SER A 42 -9.28 -0.87 1.90
C SER A 42 -10.76 -0.60 1.63
N GLU A 43 -11.10 0.01 0.49
CA GLU A 43 -12.50 0.27 0.12
C GLU A 43 -13.27 -1.05 -0.11
N LEU A 44 -12.66 -2.08 -0.70
CA LEU A 44 -13.30 -3.39 -0.80
C LEU A 44 -13.51 -4.03 0.57
N PHE A 45 -12.53 -3.98 1.47
CA PHE A 45 -12.68 -4.50 2.83
C PHE A 45 -13.73 -3.74 3.64
N LYS A 46 -13.90 -2.44 3.40
CA LYS A 46 -14.96 -1.61 3.98
C LYS A 46 -16.34 -2.03 3.52
N GLU A 47 -16.53 -2.28 2.22
CA GLU A 47 -17.78 -2.84 1.69
C GLU A 47 -18.10 -4.24 2.26
N LEU A 48 -17.06 -5.00 2.62
CA LEU A 48 -17.17 -6.33 3.23
C LEU A 48 -17.28 -6.31 4.77
N GLY A 49 -17.20 -5.14 5.41
CA GLY A 49 -17.23 -4.98 6.87
C GLY A 49 -15.99 -5.53 7.60
N LYS A 50 -14.85 -5.67 6.92
CA LYS A 50 -13.60 -6.26 7.44
C LYS A 50 -12.70 -5.20 8.10
N LEU A 51 -13.16 -4.67 9.23
CA LEU A 51 -12.50 -3.54 9.92
C LEU A 51 -11.04 -3.81 10.33
N ILE A 52 -10.70 -5.07 10.69
CA ILE A 52 -9.31 -5.44 11.05
C ILE A 52 -8.38 -5.24 9.85
N LYS A 53 -8.80 -5.67 8.64
CA LYS A 53 -8.01 -5.50 7.42
C LYS A 53 -7.78 -4.03 7.09
N ILE A 54 -8.80 -3.20 7.25
CA ILE A 54 -8.70 -1.73 7.06
C ILE A 54 -7.67 -1.13 8.02
N LYS A 55 -7.70 -1.55 9.29
CA LYS A 55 -6.74 -1.08 10.31
C LYS A 55 -5.31 -1.48 9.94
N ASP A 56 -5.10 -2.69 9.46
CA ASP A 56 -3.77 -3.17 9.05
C ASP A 56 -3.28 -2.39 7.83
N ILE A 57 -4.12 -2.21 6.81
CA ILE A 57 -3.81 -1.36 5.64
C ILE A 57 -3.44 0.06 6.06
N THR A 58 -4.19 0.65 6.99
CA THR A 58 -3.92 2.02 7.47
C THR A 58 -2.52 2.13 8.09
N LYS A 59 -2.08 1.09 8.82
CA LYS A 59 -0.72 1.05 9.38
C LYS A 59 0.32 0.95 8.28
N GLU A 60 0.11 0.09 7.29
CA GLU A 60 1.05 -0.06 6.17
C GLU A 60 1.18 1.23 5.36
N ILE A 61 0.07 1.90 5.02
CA ILE A 61 0.12 3.21 4.36
C ILE A 61 0.86 4.23 5.20
N SER A 62 0.65 4.27 6.52
CA SER A 62 1.33 5.21 7.41
C SER A 62 2.84 4.95 7.43
N ARG A 63 3.24 3.68 7.53
CA ARG A 63 4.65 3.25 7.47
C ARG A 63 5.28 3.61 6.13
N LEU A 64 4.60 3.35 5.01
CA LEU A 64 5.09 3.66 3.67
C LEU A 64 5.29 5.16 3.45
N ARG A 65 4.38 5.99 3.94
CA ARG A 65 4.51 7.47 3.85
C ARG A 65 5.67 8.00 4.67
N GLU A 66 5.92 7.43 5.86
CA GLU A 66 7.09 7.80 6.67
C GLU A 66 8.38 7.36 5.98
N PHE A 67 8.42 6.12 5.51
CA PHE A 67 9.57 5.56 4.82
C PHE A 67 9.93 6.31 3.53
N SER A 68 8.95 6.57 2.66
CA SER A 68 9.19 7.27 1.39
C SER A 68 9.71 8.69 1.61
N LYS A 69 9.20 9.37 2.64
CA LYS A 69 9.69 10.69 3.04
C LYS A 69 11.16 10.64 3.49
N THR A 70 11.52 9.68 4.35
CA THR A 70 12.91 9.51 4.81
C THR A 70 13.86 9.22 3.65
N MET A 71 13.48 8.37 2.70
CA MET A 71 14.31 8.07 1.53
C MET A 71 14.59 9.30 0.67
N ILE A 72 13.59 10.16 0.46
CA ILE A 72 13.76 11.42 -0.28
C ILE A 72 14.71 12.37 0.46
N GLU A 73 14.59 12.47 1.78
CA GLU A 73 15.49 13.30 2.60
C GLU A 73 16.94 12.79 2.55
N GLU A 74 17.14 11.48 2.66
CA GLU A 74 18.46 10.85 2.58
C GLU A 74 19.09 11.04 1.19
N GLU A 75 18.32 10.84 0.11
CA GLU A 75 18.78 11.07 -1.26
C GLU A 75 19.19 12.53 -1.49
N TYR A 76 18.39 13.48 -0.99
CA TYR A 76 18.70 14.91 -1.06
C TYR A 76 20.03 15.25 -0.36
N LEU A 77 20.22 14.75 0.87
CA LEU A 77 21.45 14.97 1.62
C LEU A 77 22.66 14.37 0.91
N LEU A 78 22.55 13.14 0.42
CA LEU A 78 23.61 12.47 -0.33
C LEU A 78 24.04 13.31 -1.54
N ASN A 79 23.08 13.79 -2.33
CA ASN A 79 23.35 14.63 -3.48
C ASN A 79 24.03 15.96 -3.09
N MET A 80 23.56 16.64 -2.03
CA MET A 80 24.15 17.89 -1.57
C MET A 80 25.61 17.74 -1.13
N TYR A 81 25.94 16.73 -0.32
CA TYR A 81 27.31 16.53 0.18
C TYR A 81 28.27 15.89 -0.82
N HIS A 82 27.75 15.29 -1.91
CA HIS A 82 28.58 14.76 -2.99
C HIS A 82 28.94 15.82 -4.04
N VAL A 83 28.20 16.93 -4.12
CA VAL A 83 28.51 18.05 -5.01
C VAL A 83 29.72 18.86 -4.53
N ASP A 84 30.00 18.88 -3.22
CA ASP A 84 31.13 19.64 -2.63
C ASP A 84 32.51 18.95 -2.77
N LYS A 85 32.63 17.86 -3.53
CA LYS A 85 33.87 17.05 -3.64
C LYS A 85 34.74 17.31 -4.88
N TYR A 86 34.51 18.39 -5.65
CA TYR A 86 35.35 18.75 -6.81
C TYR A 86 35.75 20.22 -6.82
#